data_AF-A0A364VA89-F1
#
_entry.id   AF-A0A364VA89-F1
#
_cell.length_a   1.000
_cell.length_b   1.000
_cell.length_c   1.000
_cell.angle_alpha   90.00
_cell.angle_beta   90.00
_cell.angle_gamma   90.00
#
_symmetry.space_group_name_H-M   'P 1'
#
loop_
_entity.id
_entity.type
_entity.pdbx_description
1 polymer ?
#
loop_
_entity_poly.entity_id
_entity_poly.type
_entity_poly.pdbx_seq_one_letter_code
_entity_poly.pdbx_strand_id
1 'polypeptide(L)'
;MSEFFHPVDIGNPRVLNAAVLEAVDFVQAEGWDRPPSLFALVPLELVSDAVDLVEDPDRRRRNPLALVLQEDIPEHIPPGSEELGEFIAAIRWPKAVVGAVLAQEIRFVNSASDAVARPARLFSGILDDAGTGPELTLVQLRPSAEELEQDLFAQDRVELLGGENLAPGVTAALRASFDPD
;
A
#
# COMPACT_ATOMS: atom_id res chain seq x y z
N MET A 1 -30.02 -21.87 -1.70
CA MET A 1 -28.86 -21.88 -2.61
C MET A 1 -27.68 -21.43 -1.78
N SER A 2 -26.77 -22.32 -1.43
CA SER A 2 -25.58 -21.95 -0.67
C SER A 2 -24.66 -21.19 -1.63
N GLU A 3 -24.57 -19.88 -1.48
CA GLU A 3 -23.49 -19.13 -2.12
C GLU A 3 -22.18 -19.71 -1.60
N PHE A 4 -21.40 -20.33 -2.49
CA PHE A 4 -20.08 -20.82 -2.15
C PHE A 4 -19.20 -19.60 -1.94
N PHE A 5 -19.03 -19.21 -0.67
CA PHE A 5 -17.96 -18.31 -0.25
C PHE A 5 -16.64 -18.90 -0.73
N HIS A 6 -16.07 -18.32 -1.77
CA HIS A 6 -14.68 -18.58 -2.11
C HIS A 6 -13.86 -17.64 -1.24
N PRO A 7 -13.13 -18.16 -0.24
CA PRO A 7 -12.21 -17.34 0.53
C PRO A 7 -11.19 -16.73 -0.43
N VAL A 8 -10.83 -15.47 -0.19
CA VAL A 8 -9.76 -14.80 -0.94
C VAL A 8 -8.48 -15.61 -0.76
N ASP A 9 -7.81 -15.92 -1.87
CA ASP A 9 -6.51 -16.61 -1.87
C ASP A 9 -5.41 -15.62 -1.46
N ILE A 10 -5.28 -15.40 -0.16
CA ILE A 10 -4.33 -14.44 0.43
C ILE A 10 -2.87 -14.88 0.29
N GLY A 11 -2.61 -16.14 -0.05
CA GLY A 11 -1.28 -16.64 -0.40
C GLY A 11 -0.83 -16.24 -1.81
N ASN A 12 -1.72 -15.70 -2.64
CA ASN A 12 -1.44 -15.36 -4.03
C ASN A 12 -0.89 -13.93 -4.17
N PRO A 13 0.36 -13.75 -4.64
CA PRO A 13 0.96 -12.42 -4.79
C PRO A 13 0.17 -11.49 -5.73
N ARG A 14 -0.61 -12.03 -6.68
CA ARG A 14 -1.44 -11.20 -7.57
C ARG A 14 -2.51 -10.41 -6.83
N VAL A 15 -3.02 -10.97 -5.72
CA VAL A 15 -4.02 -10.30 -4.88
C VAL A 15 -3.40 -9.08 -4.22
N LEU A 16 -2.20 -9.23 -3.64
CA LEU A 16 -1.47 -8.12 -3.05
C LEU A 16 -1.08 -7.07 -4.09
N ASN A 17 -0.58 -7.49 -5.26
CA ASN A 17 -0.23 -6.58 -6.34
C ASN A 17 -1.43 -5.70 -6.74
N ALA A 18 -2.62 -6.30 -6.88
CA ALA A 18 -3.82 -5.54 -7.21
C ALA A 18 -4.19 -4.51 -6.13
N ALA A 19 -4.10 -4.90 -4.85
CA ALA A 19 -4.36 -4.00 -3.74
C ALA A 19 -3.35 -2.84 -3.66
N VAL A 20 -2.05 -3.11 -3.82
CA VAL A 20 -1.02 -2.06 -3.81
C VAL A 20 -1.18 -1.11 -4.99
N LEU A 21 -1.52 -1.60 -6.19
CA LEU A 21 -1.78 -0.73 -7.35
C LEU A 21 -3.01 0.15 -7.14
N GLU A 22 -4.06 -0.35 -6.49
CA GLU A 22 -5.21 0.48 -6.12
C GLU A 22 -4.85 1.57 -5.09
N ALA A 23 -3.96 1.26 -4.14
CA ALA A 23 -3.42 2.26 -3.22
C ALA A 23 -2.57 3.31 -3.94
N VAL A 24 -1.79 2.90 -4.95
CA VAL A 24 -1.04 3.82 -5.81
C VAL A 24 -1.99 4.78 -6.53
N ASP A 25 -3.04 4.27 -7.16
CA ASP A 25 -4.03 5.08 -7.87
C ASP A 25 -4.73 6.08 -6.92
N PHE A 26 -5.09 5.63 -5.71
CA PHE A 26 -5.68 6.49 -4.68
C PHE A 26 -4.75 7.64 -4.29
N VAL A 27 -3.51 7.33 -3.88
CA VAL A 27 -2.54 8.32 -3.39
C VAL A 27 -2.04 9.22 -4.53
N GLN A 28 -2.01 8.72 -5.76
CA GLN A 28 -1.76 9.53 -6.95
C GLN A 28 -2.83 10.61 -7.12
N ALA A 29 -4.11 10.25 -6.98
CA ALA A 29 -5.22 11.19 -7.10
C ALA A 29 -5.22 12.28 -6.00
N GLU A 30 -4.64 12.01 -4.83
CA GLU A 30 -4.49 13.00 -3.76
C GLU A 30 -3.40 14.04 -4.01
N GLY A 31 -2.48 13.80 -4.95
CA GLY A 31 -1.33 14.66 -5.21
C GLY A 31 -0.28 14.62 -4.09
N TRP A 32 0.87 15.29 -4.32
CA TRP A 32 2.06 15.25 -3.44
C TRP A 32 1.91 16.08 -2.16
N ASP A 33 2.87 15.91 -1.24
CA ASP A 33 3.00 16.64 0.01
C ASP A 33 1.84 16.31 0.98
N ARG A 34 1.49 15.02 1.05
CA ARG A 34 0.42 14.44 1.89
C ARG A 34 1.00 13.61 3.06
N PRO A 35 0.25 13.48 4.18
CA PRO A 35 0.64 12.58 5.27
C PRO A 35 0.67 11.12 4.82
N PRO A 36 1.31 10.20 5.58
CA PRO A 36 1.23 8.78 5.33
C PRO A 36 -0.23 8.30 5.28
N SER A 37 -0.52 7.36 4.38
CA SER A 37 -1.82 6.70 4.28
C SER A 37 -1.65 5.22 4.59
N LEU A 38 -2.39 4.74 5.59
CA LEU A 38 -2.44 3.32 5.94
C LEU A 38 -3.80 2.75 5.51
N PHE A 39 -3.77 1.67 4.75
CA PHE A 39 -4.95 0.96 4.29
C PHE A 39 -5.01 -0.40 4.95
N ALA A 40 -6.14 -0.70 5.61
CA ALA A 40 -6.47 -2.07 5.99
C ALA A 40 -7.05 -2.80 4.78
N LEU A 41 -6.60 -4.03 4.54
CA LEU A 41 -7.11 -4.86 3.47
C LEU A 41 -8.15 -5.84 4.03
N VAL A 42 -9.37 -5.76 3.51
CA VAL A 42 -10.47 -6.66 3.90
C VAL A 42 -11.04 -7.36 2.66
N PRO A 43 -11.52 -8.61 2.77
CA PRO A 43 -12.26 -9.25 1.70
C PRO A 43 -13.43 -8.38 1.24
N LEU A 44 -13.55 -8.16 -0.07
CA LEU A 44 -14.53 -7.24 -0.66
C LEU A 44 -15.96 -7.60 -0.29
N GLU A 45 -16.27 -8.88 -0.09
CA GLU A 45 -17.57 -9.38 0.36
C GLU A 45 -17.99 -8.89 1.76
N LEU A 46 -17.07 -8.41 2.59
CA LEU A 46 -17.40 -7.88 3.91
C LEU A 46 -17.88 -6.43 3.87
N VAL A 47 -17.63 -5.75 2.75
CA VAL A 47 -18.01 -4.34 2.53
C VAL A 47 -18.95 -4.20 1.33
N SER A 48 -19.40 -5.30 0.74
CA SER A 48 -20.22 -5.31 -0.48
C SER A 48 -21.60 -4.67 -0.34
N ASP A 49 -22.12 -4.56 0.89
CA ASP A 49 -23.38 -3.84 1.15
C ASP A 49 -23.18 -2.32 1.21
N ALA A 50 -21.93 -1.85 1.39
CA ALA A 50 -21.56 -0.43 1.46
C ALA A 50 -21.00 0.11 0.13
N VAL A 51 -20.51 -0.78 -0.73
CA VAL A 51 -20.01 -0.46 -2.07
C VAL A 51 -21.07 -0.90 -3.06
N ASP A 52 -21.61 -0.01 -3.90
CA ASP A 52 -22.46 -0.39 -5.02
C ASP A 52 -21.63 -1.19 -6.04
N LEU A 53 -21.40 -2.48 -5.76
CA LEU A 53 -20.69 -3.43 -6.63
C LEU A 53 -21.44 -3.66 -7.95
N VAL A 54 -22.62 -3.05 -8.12
CA VAL A 54 -23.49 -3.15 -9.28
C VAL A 54 -22.85 -2.47 -10.52
N GLU A 55 -21.95 -1.50 -10.34
CA GLU A 55 -21.39 -0.76 -11.48
C GLU A 55 -20.22 -1.48 -12.18
N ASP A 56 -19.57 -2.47 -11.54
CA ASP A 56 -18.44 -3.19 -12.14
C ASP A 56 -18.43 -4.70 -11.81
N PRO A 57 -18.93 -5.54 -12.73
CA PRO A 57 -19.01 -6.99 -12.51
C PRO A 57 -17.65 -7.69 -12.44
N ASP A 58 -16.57 -7.05 -12.90
CA ASP A 58 -15.21 -7.59 -12.87
C ASP A 58 -14.38 -7.06 -11.70
N ARG A 59 -14.90 -6.14 -10.85
CA ARG A 59 -14.16 -5.59 -9.69
C ARG A 59 -13.57 -6.67 -8.81
N ARG A 60 -14.38 -7.65 -8.41
CA ARG A 60 -13.95 -8.77 -7.55
C ARG A 60 -12.87 -9.63 -8.22
N ARG A 61 -12.90 -9.77 -9.54
CA ARG A 61 -11.90 -10.55 -10.29
C ARG A 61 -10.58 -9.80 -10.41
N ARG A 62 -10.62 -8.48 -10.56
CA ARG A 62 -9.42 -7.64 -10.66
C ARG A 62 -8.75 -7.45 -9.30
N ASN A 63 -9.53 -7.15 -8.27
CA ASN A 63 -9.07 -7.09 -6.90
C ASN A 63 -10.17 -7.66 -5.98
N PRO A 64 -9.93 -8.79 -5.29
CA PRO A 64 -10.90 -9.36 -4.38
C PRO A 64 -10.88 -8.70 -2.98
N LEU A 65 -10.02 -7.70 -2.77
CA LEU A 65 -9.92 -6.94 -1.53
C LEU A 65 -10.48 -5.52 -1.70
N ALA A 66 -10.99 -4.99 -0.60
CA ALA A 66 -11.27 -3.57 -0.42
C ALA A 66 -10.18 -2.94 0.45
N LEU A 67 -9.82 -1.70 0.11
CA LEU A 67 -8.90 -0.88 0.87
C LEU A 67 -9.70 0.04 1.78
N VAL A 68 -9.52 -0.09 3.09
CA VAL A 68 -10.13 0.79 4.08
C VAL A 68 -9.08 1.73 4.61
N LEU A 69 -9.15 3.01 4.25
CA LEU A 69 -8.24 4.04 4.74
C LEU A 69 -8.38 4.19 6.27
N GLN A 70 -7.25 4.25 6.97
CA GLN A 70 -7.18 4.48 8.41
C GLN A 70 -6.85 5.95 8.65
N GLU A 71 -7.67 6.65 9.44
CA GLU A 71 -7.52 8.09 9.72
C GLU A 71 -6.63 8.39 10.95
N ASP A 72 -6.12 7.35 11.63
CA ASP A 72 -5.57 7.48 12.99
C ASP A 72 -4.05 7.71 13.08
N ILE A 73 -3.35 8.03 11.98
CA ILE A 73 -1.90 8.35 12.07
C ILE A 73 -1.73 9.77 12.63
N PRO A 74 -1.10 9.96 13.80
CA PRO A 74 -0.92 11.28 14.38
C PRO A 74 -0.05 12.18 13.49
N GLU A 75 -0.47 13.44 13.29
CA GLU A 75 0.21 14.40 12.41
C GLU A 75 1.67 14.69 12.79
N HIS A 76 2.07 14.42 14.04
CA HIS A 76 3.43 14.63 14.50
C HIS A 76 4.41 13.53 14.08
N ILE A 77 3.91 12.36 13.64
CA ILE A 77 4.75 11.24 13.24
C ILE A 77 5.22 11.48 11.80
N PRO A 78 6.54 11.68 11.57
CA PRO A 78 7.04 11.99 10.25
C PRO A 78 7.01 10.74 9.33
N PRO A 79 6.75 10.90 8.02
CA PRO A 79 6.91 9.81 7.06
C PRO A 79 8.38 9.37 6.99
N GLY A 80 8.61 8.07 6.80
CA GLY A 80 9.94 7.47 6.69
C GLY A 80 10.72 7.40 8.03
N SER A 81 10.09 7.74 9.15
CA SER A 81 10.70 7.70 10.47
C SER A 81 10.60 6.32 11.12
N GLU A 82 11.48 6.06 12.11
CA GLU A 82 11.40 4.87 12.96
C GLU A 82 10.12 4.89 13.82
N GLU A 83 9.72 6.07 14.31
CA GLU A 83 8.47 6.29 15.07
C GLU A 83 7.22 5.83 14.29
N LEU A 84 7.18 6.05 12.97
CA LEU A 84 6.09 5.53 12.14
C LEU A 84 6.09 4.00 12.10
N GLY A 85 7.26 3.37 12.04
CA GLY A 85 7.38 1.91 12.12
C GLY A 85 6.89 1.36 13.46
N GLU A 86 7.29 1.99 14.57
CA GLU A 86 6.84 1.63 15.92
C GLU A 86 5.33 1.79 16.08
N PHE A 87 4.77 2.90 15.61
CA PHE A 87 3.33 3.13 15.61
C PHE A 87 2.58 2.04 14.86
N ILE A 88 3.02 1.69 13.64
CA ILE A 88 2.39 0.65 12.83
C ILE A 88 2.48 -0.72 13.52
N ALA A 89 3.66 -1.08 14.04
CA ALA A 89 3.86 -2.36 14.73
C ALA A 89 2.96 -2.53 15.97
N ALA A 90 2.55 -1.43 16.59
CA ALA A 90 1.65 -1.43 17.74
C ALA A 90 0.16 -1.58 17.37
N ILE A 91 -0.21 -1.47 16.09
CA ILE A 91 -1.59 -1.62 15.64
C ILE A 91 -2.07 -3.05 15.91
N ARG A 92 -3.35 -3.19 16.28
CA ARG A 92 -4.03 -4.47 16.44
C ARG A 92 -5.26 -4.50 15.56
N TRP A 93 -5.24 -5.38 14.57
CA TRP A 93 -6.28 -5.41 13.56
C TRP A 93 -7.51 -6.23 13.98
N PRO A 94 -8.72 -5.82 13.58
CA PRO A 94 -9.89 -6.70 13.62
C PRO A 94 -9.66 -7.97 12.79
N LYS A 95 -10.28 -9.09 13.19
CA LYS A 95 -10.15 -10.39 12.51
C LYS A 95 -10.49 -10.40 11.01
N ALA A 96 -11.25 -9.40 10.56
CA ALA A 96 -11.65 -9.26 9.15
C ALA A 96 -10.52 -8.71 8.26
N VAL A 97 -9.51 -8.08 8.85
CA VAL A 97 -8.37 -7.53 8.12
C VAL A 97 -7.37 -8.65 7.84
N VAL A 98 -7.00 -8.81 6.56
CA VAL A 98 -6.13 -9.88 6.06
C VAL A 98 -4.78 -9.37 5.58
N GLY A 99 -4.53 -8.06 5.70
CA GLY A 99 -3.30 -7.42 5.28
C GLY A 99 -3.40 -5.91 5.40
N ALA A 100 -2.32 -5.22 5.05
CA ALA A 100 -2.25 -3.78 5.10
C ALA A 100 -1.32 -3.23 4.02
N VAL A 101 -1.57 -1.99 3.60
CA VAL A 101 -0.69 -1.23 2.70
C VAL A 101 -0.39 0.11 3.34
N LEU A 102 0.89 0.46 3.45
CA LEU A 102 1.34 1.79 3.83
C LEU A 102 1.86 2.53 2.60
N ALA A 103 1.35 3.73 2.36
CA ALA A 103 1.88 4.69 1.41
C ALA A 103 2.46 5.88 2.18
N GLN A 104 3.69 6.29 1.83
CA GLN A 104 4.36 7.41 2.49
C GLN A 104 5.36 8.11 1.57
N GLU A 105 5.58 9.39 1.78
CA GLU A 105 6.58 10.17 1.04
C GLU A 105 7.94 10.09 1.72
N ILE A 106 8.98 9.73 0.97
CA ILE A 106 10.34 9.50 1.47
C ILE A 106 11.38 10.25 0.63
N ARG A 107 12.61 10.29 1.14
CA ARG A 107 13.80 10.61 0.34
C ARG A 107 14.44 9.29 -0.09
N PHE A 108 14.38 9.01 -1.39
CA PHE A 108 14.88 7.76 -1.95
C PHE A 108 16.24 7.96 -2.61
N VAL A 109 17.18 7.05 -2.32
CA VAL A 109 18.48 6.92 -2.98
C VAL A 109 18.54 5.54 -3.61
N ASN A 110 18.75 5.49 -4.92
CA ASN A 110 18.99 4.22 -5.60
C ASN A 110 20.44 3.77 -5.37
N SER A 111 20.65 2.82 -4.45
CA SER A 111 21.98 2.31 -4.10
C SER A 111 22.70 1.56 -5.22
N ALA A 112 22.00 1.14 -6.28
CA ALA A 112 22.59 0.54 -7.47
C ALA A 112 23.20 1.58 -8.45
N SER A 113 23.11 2.87 -8.10
CA SER A 113 23.63 3.99 -8.90
C SER A 113 24.23 5.08 -8.01
N ASP A 114 25.09 5.94 -8.54
CA ASP A 114 25.57 7.14 -7.83
C ASP A 114 24.52 8.28 -7.81
N ALA A 115 23.24 7.94 -7.80
CA ALA A 115 22.14 8.90 -7.86
C ALA A 115 21.97 9.66 -6.54
N VAL A 116 21.59 10.93 -6.66
CA VAL A 116 21.29 11.79 -5.51
C VAL A 116 19.91 11.45 -4.94
N ALA A 117 19.78 11.58 -3.61
CA ALA A 117 18.50 11.42 -2.91
C ALA A 117 17.43 12.35 -3.50
N ARG A 118 16.32 11.80 -3.99
CA ARG A 118 15.19 12.58 -4.51
C ARG A 118 13.87 12.23 -3.80
N PRO A 119 12.89 13.14 -3.76
CA PRO A 119 11.57 12.84 -3.23
C PRO A 119 10.94 11.67 -4.00
N ALA A 120 10.31 10.76 -3.27
CA ALA A 120 9.62 9.61 -3.81
C ALA A 120 8.46 9.23 -2.89
N ARG A 121 7.56 8.37 -3.37
CA ARG A 121 6.61 7.63 -2.55
C ARG A 121 7.05 6.19 -2.43
N LEU A 122 6.87 5.64 -1.24
CA LEU A 122 7.05 4.24 -0.94
C LEU A 122 5.68 3.64 -0.65
N PHE A 123 5.37 2.55 -1.34
CA PHE A 123 4.16 1.75 -1.13
C PHE A 123 4.61 0.36 -0.66
N SER A 124 4.36 0.03 0.59
CA SER A 124 4.70 -1.27 1.17
C SER A 124 3.42 -1.97 1.61
N GLY A 125 3.17 -3.16 1.10
CA GLY A 125 2.00 -3.96 1.43
C GLY A 125 2.35 -5.38 1.82
N ILE A 126 1.50 -5.96 2.66
CA ILE A 126 1.55 -7.38 3.02
C ILE A 126 0.15 -8.00 2.96
N LEU A 127 0.11 -9.31 2.75
CA LEU A 127 -1.00 -10.15 3.19
C LEU A 127 -0.52 -11.05 4.32
N ASP A 128 -1.31 -11.11 5.38
CA ASP A 128 -1.01 -11.98 6.51
C ASP A 128 -1.66 -13.35 6.33
N ASP A 129 -0.92 -14.26 5.68
CA ASP A 129 -1.22 -15.69 5.66
C ASP A 129 -0.38 -16.40 6.74
N ALA A 130 -0.87 -16.31 7.98
CA ALA A 130 -0.22 -16.88 9.17
C ALA A 130 1.27 -16.51 9.29
N GLY A 131 1.61 -15.24 9.06
CA GLY A 131 2.98 -14.72 9.11
C GLY A 131 3.84 -14.98 7.88
N THR A 132 3.34 -15.68 6.86
CA THR A 132 4.15 -16.12 5.68
C THR A 132 3.61 -15.66 4.32
N GLY A 133 2.58 -14.82 4.30
CA GLY A 133 1.95 -14.40 3.06
C GLY A 133 2.83 -13.53 2.13
N PRO A 134 2.30 -13.09 0.99
CA PRO A 134 3.00 -12.16 0.10
C PRO A 134 3.36 -10.82 0.74
N GLU A 135 4.45 -10.23 0.27
CA GLU A 135 4.83 -8.84 0.54
C GLU A 135 5.24 -8.16 -0.78
N LEU A 136 5.02 -6.85 -0.87
CA LEU A 136 5.38 -6.05 -2.02
C LEU A 136 5.75 -4.64 -1.58
N THR A 137 6.91 -4.17 -2.04
CA THR A 137 7.30 -2.77 -1.91
C THR A 137 7.58 -2.16 -3.28
N LEU A 138 6.97 -1.02 -3.57
CA LEU A 138 7.15 -0.23 -4.78
C LEU A 138 7.58 1.20 -4.43
N VAL A 139 8.39 1.80 -5.30
CA VAL A 139 8.83 3.19 -5.19
C VAL A 139 8.37 3.97 -6.42
N GLN A 140 7.71 5.10 -6.20
CA GLN A 140 7.37 6.08 -7.24
C GLN A 140 8.25 7.32 -7.06
N LEU A 141 9.09 7.64 -8.04
CA LEU A 141 9.90 8.86 -7.97
C LEU A 141 9.04 10.09 -8.26
N ARG A 142 9.23 11.18 -7.51
CA ARG A 142 8.61 12.47 -7.84
C ARG A 142 9.34 13.06 -9.05
N PRO A 143 8.64 13.44 -10.13
CA PRO A 143 9.26 14.13 -11.26
C PRO A 143 10.02 15.38 -10.81
N SER A 144 11.18 15.60 -11.41
CA SER A 144 12.02 16.77 -11.18
C SER A 144 11.42 18.00 -11.86
N ALA A 145 11.87 19.19 -11.48
CA ALA A 145 11.46 20.42 -12.15
C ALA A 145 11.80 20.39 -13.65
N GLU A 146 12.99 19.89 -14.01
CA GLU A 146 13.44 19.76 -15.40
C GLU A 146 12.56 18.78 -16.21
N GLU A 147 12.17 17.66 -15.60
CA GLU A 147 11.27 16.67 -16.23
C GLU A 147 9.88 17.28 -16.48
N LEU A 148 9.39 18.12 -15.57
CA LEU A 148 8.10 18.81 -15.70
C LEU A 148 8.12 19.96 -16.71
N GLU A 149 9.26 20.63 -16.87
CA GLU A 149 9.46 21.62 -17.93
C GLU A 149 9.41 20.98 -19.34
N GLN A 150 9.90 19.74 -19.46
CA GLN A 150 9.86 18.98 -20.70
C GLN A 150 8.48 18.36 -20.98
N ASP A 151 7.80 17.91 -19.94
CA ASP A 151 6.44 17.38 -20.02
C ASP A 151 5.59 17.78 -18.80
N LEU A 152 4.63 18.67 -19.05
CA LEU A 152 3.68 19.16 -18.04
C LEU A 152 2.84 18.02 -17.42
N PHE A 153 2.71 16.89 -18.09
CA PHE A 153 1.96 15.72 -17.62
C PHE A 153 2.88 14.62 -17.06
N ALA A 154 4.17 14.89 -16.83
CA ALA A 154 5.09 13.91 -16.27
C ALA A 154 4.64 13.42 -14.88
N GLN A 155 3.89 14.23 -14.12
CA GLN A 155 3.28 13.82 -12.86
C GLN A 155 2.21 12.74 -13.01
N ASP A 156 1.47 12.73 -14.12
CA ASP A 156 0.40 11.75 -14.38
C ASP A 156 0.96 10.39 -14.85
N ARG A 157 2.21 10.38 -15.31
CA ARG A 157 2.92 9.15 -15.71
C ARG A 157 3.60 8.53 -14.51
N VAL A 158 2.87 7.67 -13.82
CA VAL A 158 3.37 6.92 -12.67
C VAL A 158 4.35 5.83 -13.14
N GLU A 159 5.63 6.00 -12.82
CA GLU A 159 6.64 4.97 -12.96
C GLU A 159 6.93 4.33 -11.60
N LEU A 160 6.73 3.01 -11.50
CA LEU A 160 6.92 2.23 -10.29
C LEU A 160 8.18 1.38 -10.40
N LEU A 161 9.08 1.55 -9.44
CA LEU A 161 10.30 0.77 -9.29
C LEU A 161 10.06 -0.29 -8.21
N GLY A 162 10.20 -1.56 -8.60
CA GLY A 162 10.32 -2.66 -7.66
C GLY A 162 11.78 -3.02 -7.41
N GLY A 163 12.04 -3.78 -6.35
CA GLY A 163 13.37 -4.24 -6.02
C GLY A 163 13.35 -5.23 -4.86
N GLU A 164 14.37 -6.09 -4.79
CA GLU A 164 14.53 -6.97 -3.65
C GLU A 164 14.83 -6.15 -2.40
N ASN A 165 14.17 -6.50 -1.29
CA ASN A 165 14.45 -5.95 0.03
C ASN A 165 14.34 -4.41 0.11
N LEU A 166 13.39 -3.81 -0.62
CA LEU A 166 13.06 -2.40 -0.47
C LEU A 166 12.35 -2.15 0.87
N ALA A 167 12.94 -1.28 1.70
CA ALA A 167 12.40 -0.83 2.97
C ALA A 167 12.01 -1.98 3.96
N PRO A 168 12.94 -2.89 4.31
CA PRO A 168 12.64 -4.05 5.15
C PRO A 168 12.03 -3.69 6.52
N GLY A 169 12.42 -2.54 7.09
CA GLY A 169 11.85 -2.08 8.36
C GLY A 169 10.36 -1.79 8.29
N VAL A 170 9.86 -1.29 7.16
CA VAL A 170 8.43 -1.00 6.97
C VAL A 170 7.63 -2.31 6.85
N THR A 171 8.12 -3.24 6.04
CA THR A 171 7.48 -4.56 5.90
C THR A 171 7.49 -5.33 7.22
N ALA A 172 8.58 -5.26 7.98
CA ALA A 172 8.66 -5.85 9.32
C ALA A 172 7.68 -5.21 10.31
N ALA A 173 7.54 -3.89 10.29
CA ALA A 173 6.55 -3.19 11.11
C ALA A 173 5.10 -3.60 10.76
N LEU A 174 4.79 -3.70 9.47
CA LEU A 174 3.49 -4.18 9.02
C LEU A 174 3.24 -5.61 9.49
N ARG A 175 4.21 -6.52 9.38
CA ARG A 175 4.10 -7.90 9.89
C ARG A 175 3.84 -7.94 11.38
N ALA A 176 4.62 -7.20 12.17
CA ALA A 176 4.48 -7.15 13.62
C ALA A 176 3.08 -6.69 14.06
N SER A 177 2.39 -5.89 13.26
CA SER A 177 1.00 -5.47 13.55
C SER A 177 -0.04 -6.61 13.48
N PHE A 178 0.31 -7.75 12.89
CA PHE A 178 -0.54 -8.95 12.80
C PHE A 178 -0.10 -10.08 13.75
N ASP A 179 1.05 -9.95 14.42
CA ASP A 179 1.50 -10.98 15.35
C ASP A 179 0.55 -11.08 16.57
N PRO A 180 0.15 -12.29 16.97
CA PRO A 180 -0.58 -12.50 18.21
C PRO A 180 0.36 -12.26 19.41
N ASP A 181 -0.08 -11.45 20.37
CA ASP A 181 0.62 -11.23 21.65
C ASP A 181 0.90 -12.54 22.41
#